data_AF-A0A484BK46-F1
#
_entry.id   AF-A0A484BK46-F1
#
_cell.length_a   1.000
_cell.length_b   1.000
_cell.length_c   1.000
_cell.angle_alpha   90.00
_cell.angle_beta   90.00
_cell.angle_gamma   90.00
#
_symmetry.space_group_name_H-M   'P 1'
#
loop_
_entity.id
_entity.type
_entity.pdbx_description
1 polymer ?
#
loop_
_entity_poly.entity_id
_entity_poly.type
_entity_poly.pdbx_seq_one_letter_code
_entity_poly.pdbx_strand_id
1 'polypeptide(L)'
;MEISHIFVLCLLIAVVAARPQFPLWNEDLTQTFIRGQPITSPRPSTTAQPTTASPRMLACIQTCPATSQYNPICGSDGVNYYNEGRLNCAIQCGQNVRFVHLGICSTT
;
A
#
# COMPACT_ATOMS: atom_id res chain seq x y z
N MET A 1 -20.86 -3.66 -50.91
CA MET A 1 -20.09 -3.00 -49.84
C MET A 1 -20.55 -3.52 -48.46
N GLU A 2 -20.47 -4.84 -48.21
CA GLU A 2 -20.96 -5.42 -46.94
C GLU A 2 -19.98 -6.38 -46.24
N ILE A 3 -18.92 -6.83 -46.92
CA ILE A 3 -17.94 -7.77 -46.32
C ILE A 3 -16.92 -7.04 -45.44
N SER A 4 -16.57 -5.79 -45.76
CA SER A 4 -15.57 -5.02 -45.00
C SER A 4 -16.06 -4.64 -43.60
N HIS A 5 -17.35 -4.32 -43.44
CA HIS A 5 -17.92 -3.98 -42.12
C HIS A 5 -17.98 -5.19 -41.17
N ILE A 6 -18.19 -6.40 -41.70
CA ILE A 6 -18.20 -7.64 -40.91
C ILE A 6 -16.81 -7.92 -40.33
N PHE A 7 -15.74 -7.72 -41.10
CA PHE A 7 -14.37 -7.86 -40.60
C PHE A 7 -14.02 -6.85 -39.52
N VAL A 8 -14.45 -5.59 -39.69
CA VAL A 8 -14.24 -4.54 -38.68
C VAL A 8 -15.01 -4.84 -37.39
N LEU A 9 -16.26 -5.33 -37.49
CA LEU A 9 -17.05 -5.73 -36.32
C LEU A 9 -16.41 -6.91 -35.58
N CYS A 10 -15.95 -7.94 -36.29
CA CYS A 10 -15.28 -9.10 -35.70
C CYS A 10 -13.96 -8.73 -35.00
N LEU A 11 -13.19 -7.79 -35.56
CA LEU A 11 -11.95 -7.31 -34.93
C LEU A 11 -12.24 -6.52 -33.64
N LEU A 12 -13.32 -5.73 -33.60
CA LEU A 12 -13.72 -5.00 -32.39
C LEU A 12 -14.22 -5.94 -31.28
N ILE A 13 -14.94 -7.02 -31.62
CA ILE A 13 -15.40 -8.02 -30.65
C ILE A 13 -14.22 -8.82 -30.07
N ALA A 14 -13.20 -9.13 -30.88
CA ALA A 14 -12.00 -9.83 -30.43
C ALA A 14 -11.16 -9.02 -29.41
N VAL A 15 -11.17 -7.68 -29.51
CA VAL A 15 -10.47 -6.81 -28.55
C VAL A 15 -11.19 -6.71 -27.20
N VAL A 16 -12.53 -6.87 -27.16
CA VAL A 16 -13.31 -6.87 -25.91
C VAL A 16 -13.22 -8.20 -25.14
N ALA A 17 -12.90 -9.31 -25.81
CA ALA A 17 -12.81 -10.64 -25.18
C ALA A 17 -11.41 -10.94 -24.60
N ALA A 18 -10.39 -10.14 -24.90
CA ALA A 18 -9.07 -10.28 -24.30
C ALA A 18 -9.07 -9.67 -22.88
N ARG A 19 -9.77 -10.33 -21.94
CA ARG A 19 -9.48 -10.12 -20.53
C ARG A 19 -8.06 -10.66 -20.29
N PRO A 20 -7.08 -9.86 -19.86
CA PRO A 20 -5.91 -10.45 -19.22
C PRO A 20 -6.46 -11.14 -17.97
N GLN A 21 -6.53 -12.47 -18.00
CA GLN A 21 -6.60 -13.24 -16.78
C GLN A 21 -5.28 -12.95 -16.06
N PHE A 22 -5.29 -11.92 -15.23
CA PHE A 22 -4.27 -11.76 -14.21
C PHE A 22 -4.24 -13.09 -13.45
N PRO A 23 -3.10 -13.78 -13.41
CA PRO A 23 -2.99 -14.98 -12.61
C PRO A 23 -3.36 -14.58 -11.17
N LEU A 24 -4.38 -15.26 -10.65
CA LEU A 24 -4.77 -15.23 -9.25
C LEU A 24 -3.51 -15.55 -8.45
N TRP A 25 -2.90 -14.53 -7.85
CA TRP A 25 -1.76 -14.73 -6.97
C TRP A 25 -2.24 -15.63 -5.84
N ASN A 26 -1.61 -16.80 -5.75
CA ASN A 26 -1.98 -17.93 -4.90
C ASN A 26 -2.49 -17.50 -3.51
N GLU A 27 -3.74 -17.88 -3.23
CA GLU A 27 -4.18 -18.21 -1.88
C GLU A 27 -3.33 -19.40 -1.43
N ASP A 28 -2.26 -19.09 -0.71
CA ASP A 28 -1.44 -20.07 -0.01
C ASP A 28 -2.33 -20.72 1.06
N LEU A 29 -2.98 -21.82 0.67
CA LEU A 29 -3.49 -22.84 1.57
C LEU A 29 -2.29 -23.48 2.28
N THR A 30 -1.64 -22.73 3.17
CA THR A 30 -0.83 -23.36 4.20
C THR A 30 -1.78 -24.18 5.06
N GLN A 31 -1.75 -25.48 4.79
CA GLN A 31 -1.92 -26.59 5.74
C GLN A 31 -3.28 -27.29 5.76
N THR A 32 -3.45 -28.21 4.82
CA THR A 32 -3.95 -29.54 5.17
C THR A 32 -2.93 -30.21 6.12
N PHE A 33 -2.90 -29.83 7.40
CA PHE A 33 -2.25 -30.63 8.43
C PHE A 33 -3.31 -31.45 9.15
N ILE A 34 -3.52 -32.67 8.64
CA ILE A 34 -3.84 -33.78 9.52
C ILE A 34 -2.80 -33.75 10.65
N ARG A 35 -3.28 -33.59 11.90
CA ARG A 35 -2.56 -33.63 13.19
C ARG A 35 -2.30 -32.28 13.90
N GLY A 36 -3.38 -31.73 14.46
CA GLY A 36 -3.47 -31.07 15.77
C GLY A 36 -2.26 -30.29 16.31
N GLN A 37 -1.96 -29.12 15.75
CA GLN A 37 -1.16 -28.10 16.44
C GLN A 37 -2.05 -26.90 16.82
N PRO A 38 -1.99 -26.41 18.07
CA PRO A 38 -2.77 -25.25 18.49
C PRO A 38 -2.29 -23.99 17.76
N ILE A 39 -3.25 -23.20 17.29
CA ILE A 39 -3.09 -21.82 16.81
C ILE A 39 -2.58 -20.94 17.96
N THR A 40 -1.28 -20.96 18.22
CA THR A 40 -0.63 -19.88 18.95
C THR A 40 -0.58 -18.66 18.04
N SER A 41 -1.51 -17.74 18.33
CA SER A 41 -1.49 -16.31 18.00
C SER A 41 -0.05 -15.81 17.83
N PRO A 42 0.28 -15.06 16.76
CA PRO A 42 1.59 -14.47 16.65
C PRO A 42 1.74 -13.48 17.79
N ARG A 43 2.53 -13.90 18.79
CA ARG A 43 3.27 -13.10 19.76
C ARG A 43 3.33 -11.64 19.32
N PRO A 44 2.89 -10.66 20.13
CA PRO A 44 3.24 -9.26 19.85
C PRO A 44 4.76 -9.19 19.78
N SER A 45 5.27 -8.94 18.57
CA SER A 45 6.70 -8.87 18.27
C SER A 45 7.28 -7.66 18.98
N THR A 46 7.62 -7.81 20.26
CA THR A 46 8.48 -6.88 20.99
C THR A 46 9.93 -7.20 20.64
N THR A 47 10.24 -7.12 19.35
CA THR A 47 11.61 -7.13 18.84
C THR A 47 11.82 -5.73 18.31
N ALA A 48 12.83 -5.00 18.79
CA ALA A 48 13.15 -3.66 18.33
C ALA A 48 13.18 -3.65 16.80
N GLN A 49 12.15 -3.07 16.20
CA GLN A 49 11.97 -3.02 14.76
C GLN A 49 13.08 -2.12 14.21
N PRO A 50 13.81 -2.53 13.16
CA PRO A 50 14.81 -1.68 12.54
C PRO A 50 14.15 -0.35 12.15
N THR A 51 14.78 0.77 12.51
CA THR A 51 14.30 2.13 12.27
C THR A 51 14.20 2.48 10.78
N THR A 52 14.71 1.60 9.90
CA THR A 52 14.67 1.73 8.45
C THR A 52 13.33 1.22 7.91
N ALA A 53 12.56 2.11 7.28
CA ALA A 53 11.31 1.76 6.61
C ALA A 53 11.52 0.63 5.60
N SER A 54 10.57 -0.33 5.54
CA SER A 54 10.64 -1.41 4.57
C SER A 54 10.47 -0.88 3.13
N PRO A 55 11.02 -1.56 2.10
CA PRO A 55 10.83 -1.16 0.70
C PRO A 55 9.35 -1.06 0.30
N ARG A 56 8.48 -1.90 0.88
CA ARG A 56 7.02 -1.86 0.65
C ARG A 56 6.39 -0.59 1.22
N MET A 57 6.80 -0.20 2.43
CA MET A 57 6.32 1.03 3.06
C MET A 57 6.77 2.26 2.27
N LEU A 58 8.03 2.27 1.80
CA LEU A 58 8.54 3.38 0.98
C LEU A 58 7.78 3.52 -0.34
N ALA A 59 7.52 2.40 -1.03
CA ALA A 59 6.75 2.40 -2.28
C ALA A 59 5.33 2.94 -2.05
N CYS A 60 4.67 2.56 -0.95
CA CYS A 60 3.37 3.09 -0.57
C CYS A 60 3.42 4.61 -0.34
N ILE A 61 4.40 5.12 0.41
CA ILE A 61 4.53 6.55 0.70
C ILE A 61 4.77 7.36 -0.58
N GLN A 62 5.50 6.80 -1.55
CA GLN A 62 5.81 7.46 -2.81
C GLN A 62 4.61 7.61 -3.74
N THR A 63 3.68 6.64 -3.77
CA THR A 63 2.48 6.68 -4.62
C THR A 63 1.30 7.40 -3.97
N CYS A 64 1.46 7.79 -2.71
CA CYS A 64 0.40 8.32 -1.89
C CYS A 64 0.05 9.77 -2.29
N PRO A 65 -1.25 10.10 -2.49
CA PRO A 65 -1.66 11.42 -2.93
C PRO A 65 -1.45 12.45 -1.81
N ALA A 66 -0.54 13.40 -2.04
CA ALA A 66 -0.32 14.54 -1.16
C ALA A 66 0.01 15.77 -2.00
N THR A 67 -0.45 16.93 -1.58
CA THR A 67 -0.11 18.19 -2.26
C THR A 67 1.35 18.56 -1.98
N SER A 68 1.89 19.43 -2.81
CA SER A 68 3.24 19.99 -2.62
C SER A 68 3.23 21.26 -1.76
N GLN A 69 2.12 21.60 -1.10
CA GLN A 69 2.05 22.76 -0.22
C GLN A 69 2.77 22.46 1.10
N TYR A 70 3.63 23.39 1.54
CA TYR A 70 4.35 23.27 2.79
C TYR A 70 3.52 23.80 3.96
N ASN A 71 3.03 22.87 4.79
CA ASN A 71 2.26 23.15 6.02
C ASN A 71 2.72 22.14 7.09
N PRO A 72 3.91 22.33 7.69
CA PRO A 72 4.59 21.28 8.43
C PRO A 72 3.79 20.80 9.65
N ILE A 73 3.98 19.53 10.00
CA ILE A 73 3.36 18.86 11.15
C ILE A 73 4.40 18.04 11.89
N CYS A 74 4.35 18.10 13.22
CA CYS A 74 5.14 17.24 14.08
C CYS A 74 4.43 15.90 14.32
N GLY A 75 5.11 14.81 13.97
CA GLY A 75 4.68 13.45 14.27
C GLY A 75 5.13 12.98 15.65
N SER A 76 4.48 11.95 16.18
CA SER A 76 4.83 11.33 17.48
C SER A 76 6.17 10.60 17.47
N ASP A 77 6.73 10.40 16.28
CA ASP A 77 8.07 9.88 16.01
C ASP A 77 9.15 10.98 16.03
N GLY A 78 8.77 12.25 16.28
CA GLY A 78 9.67 13.40 16.26
C GLY A 78 10.07 13.83 14.85
N VAL A 79 9.40 13.32 13.81
CA VAL A 79 9.68 13.65 12.42
C VAL A 79 8.79 14.80 11.95
N ASN A 80 9.39 15.68 11.14
CA ASN A 80 8.69 16.75 10.46
C ASN A 80 8.04 16.24 9.18
N TYR A 81 6.72 16.14 9.15
CA TYR A 81 5.96 15.84 7.95
C TYR A 81 5.67 17.13 7.19
N TYR A 82 5.95 17.14 5.88
CA TYR A 82 5.87 18.35 5.04
C TYR A 82 4.46 18.97 5.01
N ASN A 83 3.44 18.12 5.12
CA ASN A 83 2.03 18.48 5.30
C ASN A 83 1.22 17.32 5.87
N GLU A 84 -0.05 17.61 6.18
CA GLU A 84 -1.03 16.63 6.67
C GLU A 84 -1.17 15.42 5.74
N GLY A 85 -1.19 15.63 4.43
CA GLY A 85 -1.24 14.55 3.46
C GLY A 85 -0.07 13.58 3.63
N ARG A 86 1.15 14.09 3.82
CA ARG A 86 2.34 13.25 4.05
C ARG A 86 2.28 12.48 5.38
N LEU A 87 1.78 13.09 6.45
CA LEU A 87 1.58 12.39 7.72
C LEU A 87 0.55 11.26 7.58
N ASN A 88 -0.61 11.56 7.00
CA ASN A 88 -1.67 10.57 6.77
C ASN A 88 -1.20 9.43 5.86
N CYS A 89 -0.36 9.73 4.87
CA CYS A 89 0.26 8.72 4.03
C CYS A 89 1.15 7.76 4.83
N ALA A 90 1.99 8.27 5.72
CA ALA A 90 2.80 7.41 6.57
C ALA A 90 1.93 6.48 7.43
N ILE A 91 0.87 7.01 8.05
CA ILE A 91 -0.09 6.22 8.85
C ILE A 91 -0.73 5.11 8.00
N GLN A 92 -1.26 5.45 6.83
CA GLN A 92 -1.91 4.47 5.94
C GLN A 92 -0.95 3.42 5.40
N CYS A 93 0.32 3.78 5.21
CA CYS A 93 1.37 2.87 4.77
C CYS A 93 1.93 1.98 5.89
N GLY A 94 1.41 2.11 7.12
CA GLY A 94 1.77 1.27 8.27
C GLY A 94 2.84 1.84 9.18
N GLN A 95 3.21 3.11 9.01
CA GLN A 95 4.07 3.80 9.97
C GLN A 95 3.28 4.01 11.27
N ASN A 96 3.85 3.56 12.39
CA ASN A 96 3.25 3.79 13.71
C ASN A 96 3.54 5.22 14.20
N VAL A 97 2.84 6.20 13.63
CA VAL A 97 2.97 7.63 13.93
C VAL A 97 1.60 8.26 14.16
N ARG A 98 1.56 9.33 14.94
CA ARG A 98 0.36 10.14 15.21
C ARG A 98 0.68 11.62 15.08
N PHE A 99 -0.34 12.41 14.80
CA PHE A 99 -0.25 13.87 14.89
C PHE A 99 0.06 14.30 16.33
N VAL A 100 1.01 15.23 16.50
CA VAL A 100 1.28 15.88 17.79
C VAL A 100 0.83 17.33 17.77
N HIS A 101 1.40 18.14 16.87
CA HIS A 101 1.05 19.55 16.73
C HIS A 101 1.37 20.08 15.32
N LEU A 102 0.79 21.22 14.96
CA LEU A 102 1.13 21.97 13.76
C LEU A 102 2.53 22.59 13.90
N GLY A 103 3.24 22.72 12.79
CA GLY A 103 4.63 23.20 12.76
C GLY A 103 5.65 22.06 12.80
N ILE A 104 6.93 22.43 12.80
CA ILE A 104 8.04 21.49 12.96
C ILE A 104 8.15 21.03 14.41
N CYS A 105 8.64 19.81 14.64
CA CYS A 105 8.98 19.30 15.96
C CYS A 105 10.06 20.17 16.63
N SER A 106 9.97 20.27 17.94
CA SER A 106 10.96 20.99 18.75
C SER A 106 12.28 20.22 18.80
N THR A 107 13.38 20.84 18.41
CA THR A 107 14.74 20.33 18.65
C THR A 107 15.19 20.81 20.03
N THR A 108 15.02 19.98 21.05
CA THR A 108 15.57 20.24 22.40
C THR A 108 16.85 19.45 22.59
#